data_AF-A0A060HL27-F1
#
_entry.id   AF-A0A060HL27-F1
#
_cell.length_a   1.000
_cell.length_b   1.000
_cell.length_c   1.000
_cell.angle_alpha   90.00
_cell.angle_beta   90.00
_cell.angle_gamma   90.00
#
_symmetry.space_group_name_H-M   'P 1'
#
loop_
_entity.id
_entity.type
_entity.pdbx_description
1 polymer ?
#
loop_
_entity_poly.entity_id
_entity_poly.type
_entity_poly.pdbx_seq_one_letter_code
_entity_poly.pdbx_strand_id
1 'polypeptide(L)'
;MFFNNRTNFCVMKEDWSISELIAGLHVDDDISDIKDMDASLIPQKSIEGLIALGKQAVPKLTQELQDYQKNESYELYAQFIVDILGEIKDPSAVPELIKLFKVEFDDSIGEHTVSSLQKIGTAAVPMLVEALHQNQDNVILVMYILDTLRGIPSPDAITAALDTLAKSTDDDLKEYAIDIIERQGSVMHIPALENLLDDQKKSLFDYAKNAIRRICKDNPRVLREVLLKHKAIGPERMKNLGRGLESITRNMSYRYSEYDYGKYTGDTAEELNEAVRQFRIRRDVIKGLKTITEIGLDEAVLSFNNFNRVTDIIDELKSLQDELIRKYGDALILHDWEEEYYNEPVKKVETKSFKKKLSEIGQIIPGVNEWLRSKGFKVNELSSTIVARDEKRRTCFIGYDTTEGKRVYSDVKLRLHGRGWEDEEVLSFADDFWRKIETLVRNKPS
;
A
#
# COMPACT_ATOMS: atom_id res chain seq x y z
N MET A 1 17.87 3.74 -9.33
CA MET A 1 18.14 2.59 -10.24
C MET A 1 18.61 3.03 -11.65
N PHE A 2 19.01 4.30 -11.84
CA PHE A 2 19.20 4.90 -13.17
C PHE A 2 20.61 4.74 -13.80
N PHE A 3 21.65 4.42 -13.03
CA PHE A 3 23.03 4.31 -13.53
C PHE A 3 23.42 2.90 -14.01
N ASN A 4 22.49 2.17 -14.66
CA ASN A 4 22.75 0.78 -15.07
C ASN A 4 22.83 0.62 -16.61
N ASN A 5 23.56 1.52 -17.27
CA ASN A 5 24.03 1.29 -18.64
C ASN A 5 25.56 1.40 -18.66
N ARG A 6 26.22 0.23 -18.65
CA ARG A 6 27.64 0.10 -18.98
C ARG A 6 27.81 0.37 -20.48
N THR A 7 27.96 1.63 -20.86
CA THR A 7 28.44 2.02 -22.18
C THR A 7 29.87 2.53 -22.07
N ASN A 8 30.76 1.80 -22.74
CA ASN A 8 32.14 2.12 -23.13
C ASN A 8 32.78 3.35 -22.48
N PHE A 9 33.82 3.11 -21.67
CA PHE A 9 34.82 4.10 -21.28
C PHE A 9 35.43 4.74 -22.54
N CYS A 10 34.78 5.80 -23.02
CA CYS A 10 35.33 6.66 -24.04
C CYS A 10 36.35 7.53 -23.33
N VAL A 11 37.62 7.43 -23.75
CA VAL A 11 38.73 8.22 -23.23
C VAL A 11 38.37 9.71 -23.35
N MET A 12 37.98 10.32 -22.24
CA MET A 12 37.66 11.74 -22.13
C MET A 12 38.93 12.53 -22.44
N LYS A 13 38.86 13.36 -23.48
CA LYS A 13 40.00 14.08 -24.10
C LYS A 13 40.04 15.57 -23.71
N GLU A 14 39.30 15.98 -22.68
CA GLU A 14 39.22 17.36 -22.22
C GLU A 14 39.56 17.41 -20.72
N ASP A 15 40.60 18.16 -20.35
CA ASP A 15 41.02 18.40 -18.96
C ASP A 15 40.05 19.41 -18.31
N TRP A 16 38.82 18.97 -18.00
CA TRP A 16 37.90 19.81 -17.23
C TRP A 16 38.34 19.87 -15.76
N SER A 17 38.29 21.07 -15.18
CA SER A 17 38.56 21.25 -13.75
C SER A 17 37.37 20.79 -12.90
N ILE A 18 37.64 20.37 -11.66
CA ILE A 18 36.59 20.01 -10.68
C ILE A 18 35.56 21.14 -10.54
N SER A 19 36.01 22.40 -10.57
CA SER A 19 35.13 23.58 -10.45
C SER A 19 34.19 23.74 -11.63
N GLU A 20 34.64 23.48 -12.86
CA GLU A 20 33.78 23.54 -14.06
C GLU A 20 32.73 22.43 -14.04
N LEU A 21 33.13 21.22 -13.67
CA LEU A 21 32.21 20.09 -13.52
C LEU A 21 31.14 20.36 -12.46
N ILE A 22 31.52 20.94 -11.32
CA ILE A 22 30.57 21.30 -10.24
C ILE A 22 29.63 22.41 -10.67
N ALA A 23 30.13 23.45 -11.34
CA ALA A 23 29.28 24.50 -11.89
C ALA A 23 28.24 23.91 -12.86
N GLY A 24 28.63 22.92 -13.66
CA GLY A 24 27.74 22.21 -14.58
C GLY A 24 26.73 21.26 -13.93
N LEU A 25 26.70 21.10 -12.60
CA LEU A 25 25.62 20.38 -11.90
C LEU A 25 24.43 21.29 -11.54
N HIS A 26 24.61 22.61 -11.58
CA HIS A 26 23.52 23.54 -11.33
C HIS A 26 22.58 23.55 -12.55
N VAL A 27 21.36 23.12 -12.34
CA VAL A 27 20.27 23.12 -13.32
C VAL A 27 19.22 24.12 -12.84
N ASP A 28 18.88 25.10 -13.68
CA ASP A 28 17.83 26.09 -13.42
C ASP A 28 16.47 25.43 -13.68
N ASP A 29 15.87 24.77 -12.69
CA ASP A 29 14.52 24.21 -12.84
C ASP A 29 13.74 24.17 -11.52
N ASP A 30 12.43 24.43 -11.60
CA ASP A 30 11.43 24.35 -10.51
C ASP A 30 11.12 22.89 -10.08
N ILE A 31 12.07 21.94 -10.21
CA ILE A 31 11.87 20.50 -9.98
C ILE A 31 12.47 20.10 -8.62
N SER A 32 11.70 19.35 -7.81
CA SER A 32 12.09 18.94 -6.45
C SER A 32 12.84 17.60 -6.34
N ASP A 33 12.73 16.69 -7.32
CA ASP A 33 13.34 15.35 -7.26
C ASP A 33 13.91 14.91 -8.63
N ILE A 34 15.12 14.30 -8.64
CA ILE A 34 15.77 13.74 -9.85
C ILE A 34 14.86 12.74 -10.58
N LYS A 35 14.00 11.98 -9.86
CA LYS A 35 13.13 10.95 -10.44
C LYS A 35 12.05 11.53 -11.36
N ASP A 36 11.65 12.78 -11.13
CA ASP A 36 10.63 13.48 -11.91
C ASP A 36 11.24 14.32 -13.06
N MET A 37 12.56 14.33 -13.15
CA MET A 37 13.31 15.09 -14.15
C MET A 37 13.27 14.43 -15.53
N ASP A 38 13.11 15.23 -16.59
CA ASP A 38 13.39 14.76 -17.95
C ASP A 38 14.87 14.37 -18.05
N ALA A 39 15.14 13.16 -18.57
CA ALA A 39 16.49 12.63 -18.69
C ALA A 39 17.45 13.55 -19.46
N SER A 40 16.93 14.44 -20.31
CA SER A 40 17.70 15.44 -21.06
C SER A 40 18.25 16.59 -20.20
N LEU A 41 17.65 16.83 -19.02
CA LEU A 41 18.05 17.89 -18.09
C LEU A 41 19.10 17.40 -17.08
N ILE A 42 19.29 16.08 -16.95
CA ILE A 42 20.33 15.51 -16.07
C ILE A 42 21.71 15.94 -16.58
N PRO A 43 22.57 16.56 -15.75
CA PRO A 43 23.90 17.04 -16.15
C PRO A 43 24.91 15.88 -16.27
N GLN A 44 24.63 14.94 -17.18
CA GLN A 44 25.29 13.65 -17.29
C GLN A 44 26.81 13.77 -17.44
N LYS A 45 27.29 14.73 -18.24
CA LYS A 45 28.73 14.95 -18.45
C LYS A 45 29.44 15.36 -17.16
N SER A 46 28.80 16.21 -16.36
CA SER A 46 29.32 16.70 -15.08
C SER A 46 29.39 15.55 -14.07
N ILE A 47 28.31 14.76 -13.98
CA ILE A 47 28.23 13.57 -13.12
C ILE A 47 29.32 12.56 -13.48
N GLU A 48 29.41 12.16 -14.76
CA GLU A 48 30.39 11.17 -15.22
C GLU A 48 31.83 11.65 -15.03
N GLY A 49 32.11 12.92 -15.30
CA GLY A 49 33.43 13.52 -15.09
C GLY A 49 33.85 13.50 -13.62
N LEU A 50 32.95 13.87 -12.70
CA LEU A 50 33.23 13.87 -11.26
C LEU A 50 33.43 12.45 -10.72
N ILE A 51 32.62 11.49 -11.17
CA ILE A 51 32.80 10.07 -10.82
C ILE A 51 34.15 9.55 -11.34
N ALA A 52 34.54 9.91 -12.57
CA ALA A 52 35.82 9.50 -13.16
C ALA A 52 37.04 10.08 -12.43
N LEU A 53 36.94 11.30 -11.90
CA LEU A 53 37.96 11.90 -11.02
C LEU A 53 38.06 11.19 -9.66
N GLY A 54 36.99 10.52 -9.23
CA GLY A 54 36.95 9.68 -8.05
C GLY A 54 37.27 10.45 -6.76
N LYS A 55 38.17 9.89 -5.95
CA LYS A 55 38.58 10.47 -4.65
C LYS A 55 39.02 11.94 -4.72
N GLN A 56 39.57 12.39 -5.85
CA GLN A 56 40.03 13.77 -6.01
C GLN A 56 38.89 14.79 -5.98
N ALA A 57 37.68 14.40 -6.39
CA ALA A 57 36.50 15.26 -6.37
C ALA A 57 35.88 15.37 -4.96
N VAL A 58 36.09 14.37 -4.09
CA VAL A 58 35.40 14.23 -2.80
C VAL A 58 35.54 15.47 -1.91
N PRO A 59 36.73 16.06 -1.65
CA PRO A 59 36.85 17.21 -0.76
C PRO A 59 36.02 18.41 -1.22
N LYS A 60 35.96 18.64 -2.53
CA LYS A 60 35.21 19.76 -3.08
C LYS A 60 33.71 19.47 -3.06
N LEU A 61 33.29 18.26 -3.43
CA LEU A 61 31.89 17.83 -3.34
C LEU A 61 31.34 17.90 -1.90
N THR A 62 32.13 17.48 -0.90
CA THR A 62 31.75 17.62 0.51
C THR A 62 31.64 19.08 0.96
N GLN A 63 32.47 19.96 0.40
CA GLN A 63 32.36 21.40 0.67
C GLN A 63 31.05 21.97 0.11
N GLU A 64 30.64 21.58 -1.10
CA GLU A 64 29.38 21.99 -1.68
C GLU A 64 28.17 21.54 -0.83
N LEU A 65 28.19 20.32 -0.28
CA LEU A 65 27.15 19.86 0.65
C LEU A 65 27.10 20.67 1.95
N GLN A 66 28.26 21.04 2.51
CA GLN A 66 28.31 21.89 3.71
C GLN A 66 27.74 23.28 3.44
N ASP A 67 27.95 23.83 2.25
CA ASP A 67 27.41 25.14 1.88
C ASP A 67 25.92 25.06 1.55
N TYR A 68 25.45 23.94 0.98
CA TYR A 68 24.03 23.62 0.85
C TYR A 68 23.34 23.57 2.22
N GLN A 69 23.90 22.86 3.20
CA GLN A 69 23.34 22.76 4.56
C GLN A 69 23.18 24.11 5.28
N LYS A 70 24.00 25.12 4.93
CA LYS A 70 23.90 26.46 5.53
C LYS A 70 22.84 27.34 4.87
N ASN A 71 22.61 27.15 3.57
CA ASN A 71 21.86 28.10 2.75
C ASN A 71 20.57 27.52 2.16
N GLU A 72 20.34 26.20 2.29
CA GLU A 72 19.16 25.44 1.84
C GLU A 72 18.74 25.74 0.39
N SER A 73 19.70 26.13 -0.47
CA SER A 73 19.35 26.89 -1.67
C SER A 73 18.88 26.05 -2.85
N TYR A 74 19.27 24.77 -2.96
CA TYR A 74 18.97 23.91 -4.13
C TYR A 74 18.97 22.42 -3.77
N GLU A 75 17.80 21.84 -3.46
CA GLU A 75 17.67 20.43 -3.05
C GLU A 75 18.13 19.46 -4.15
N LEU A 76 17.77 19.72 -5.41
CA LEU A 76 18.13 18.90 -6.56
C LEU A 76 19.64 18.85 -6.81
N TYR A 77 20.33 19.99 -6.67
CA TYR A 77 21.79 20.07 -6.77
C TYR A 77 22.48 19.20 -5.71
N ALA A 78 21.98 19.22 -4.48
CA ALA A 78 22.49 18.38 -3.41
C ALA A 78 22.27 16.89 -3.70
N GLN A 79 21.13 16.49 -4.27
CA GLN A 79 20.85 15.10 -4.66
C GLN A 79 21.90 14.58 -5.66
N PHE A 80 22.28 15.37 -6.67
CA PHE A 80 23.36 14.98 -7.60
C PHE A 80 24.68 14.74 -6.89
N ILE A 81 25.07 15.65 -5.98
CA ILE A 81 26.33 15.52 -5.25
C ILE A 81 26.32 14.26 -4.37
N VAL A 82 25.23 14.00 -3.66
CA VAL A 82 25.05 12.81 -2.82
C VAL A 82 25.19 11.53 -3.65
N ASP A 83 24.55 11.48 -4.82
CA ASP A 83 24.61 10.33 -5.71
C ASP A 83 26.03 10.11 -6.26
N ILE A 84 26.70 11.18 -6.67
CA ILE A 84 28.10 11.14 -7.14
C ILE A 84 29.02 10.60 -6.04
N LEU A 85 28.91 11.10 -4.80
CA LEU A 85 29.70 10.62 -3.67
C LEU A 85 29.48 9.12 -3.41
N GLY A 86 28.25 8.65 -3.57
CA GLY A 86 27.87 7.24 -3.45
C GLY A 86 28.47 6.37 -4.55
N GLU A 87 28.58 6.88 -5.78
CA GLU A 87 29.25 6.17 -6.89
C GLU A 87 30.78 6.19 -6.74
N ILE A 88 31.36 7.27 -6.19
CA ILE A 88 32.79 7.36 -5.89
C ILE A 88 33.19 6.37 -4.78
N LYS A 89 32.30 6.12 -3.81
CA LYS A 89 32.48 5.15 -2.70
C LYS A 89 33.66 5.45 -1.79
N ASP A 90 34.06 6.72 -1.66
CA ASP A 90 35.11 7.10 -0.73
C ASP A 90 34.54 7.30 0.69
N PRO A 91 35.04 6.57 1.72
CA PRO A 91 34.51 6.68 3.07
C PRO A 91 34.69 8.06 3.72
N SER A 92 35.60 8.91 3.21
CA SER A 92 35.79 10.27 3.73
C SER A 92 34.57 11.17 3.53
N ALA A 93 33.62 10.79 2.66
CA ALA A 93 32.35 11.50 2.48
C ALA A 93 31.31 11.18 3.56
N VAL A 94 31.44 10.07 4.28
CA VAL A 94 30.42 9.55 5.21
C VAL A 94 30.03 10.55 6.30
N PRO A 95 30.95 11.28 6.97
CA PRO A 95 30.56 12.24 8.00
C PRO A 95 29.66 13.36 7.48
N GLU A 96 29.89 13.83 6.25
CA GLU A 96 29.06 14.88 5.66
C GLU A 96 27.73 14.34 5.16
N LEU A 97 27.71 13.12 4.61
CA LEU A 97 26.47 12.43 4.24
C LEU A 97 25.57 12.20 5.45
N ILE A 98 26.09 11.75 6.61
CA ILE A 98 25.29 11.55 7.83
C ILE A 98 24.61 12.86 8.29
N LYS A 99 25.25 14.01 8.10
CA LYS A 99 24.66 15.31 8.47
C LYS A 99 23.50 15.74 7.56
N LEU A 100 23.30 15.08 6.42
CA LEU A 100 22.16 15.37 5.53
C LEU A 100 20.85 14.74 6.00
N PHE A 101 20.90 13.82 6.96
CA PHE A 101 19.69 13.30 7.60
C PHE A 101 19.04 14.42 8.42
N LYS A 102 18.02 15.06 7.85
CA LYS A 102 17.25 16.14 8.49
C LYS A 102 16.23 15.58 9.48
N VAL A 103 15.67 16.47 10.29
CA VAL A 103 14.62 16.20 11.30
C VAL A 103 13.22 16.20 10.68
N GLU A 104 13.07 16.48 9.38
CA GLU A 104 11.77 16.44 8.70
C GLU A 104 11.61 15.11 7.95
N PHE A 105 10.42 14.53 8.08
CA PHE A 105 10.00 13.31 7.41
C PHE A 105 9.61 13.65 5.97
N ASP A 106 9.92 12.77 5.00
CA ASP A 106 9.63 12.96 3.56
C ASP A 106 10.56 13.96 2.83
N ASP A 107 11.87 13.86 3.07
CA ASP A 107 12.90 14.62 2.34
C ASP A 107 13.59 13.70 1.31
N SER A 108 13.51 14.07 0.03
CA SER A 108 14.13 13.32 -1.07
C SER A 108 15.64 13.15 -0.86
N ILE A 109 16.31 14.13 -0.25
CA ILE A 109 17.76 14.02 0.06
C ILE A 109 18.06 12.87 1.02
N GLY A 110 17.13 12.52 1.91
CA GLY A 110 17.30 11.45 2.88
C GLY A 110 17.41 10.09 2.21
N GLU A 111 16.52 9.79 1.25
CA GLU A 111 16.56 8.55 0.47
C GLU A 111 17.84 8.43 -0.35
N HIS A 112 18.26 9.51 -1.00
CA HIS A 112 19.51 9.58 -1.75
C HIS A 112 20.71 9.33 -0.84
N THR A 113 20.71 9.92 0.36
CA THR A 113 21.76 9.75 1.36
C THR A 113 21.85 8.29 1.84
N VAL A 114 20.72 7.65 2.14
CA VAL A 114 20.66 6.22 2.48
C VAL A 114 21.27 5.37 1.34
N SER A 115 20.85 5.61 0.09
CA SER A 115 21.36 4.87 -1.07
C SER A 115 22.86 5.06 -1.26
N SER A 116 23.35 6.30 -1.13
CA SER A 116 24.75 6.67 -1.26
C SER A 116 25.62 5.98 -0.21
N LEU A 117 25.21 6.01 1.06
CA LEU A 117 25.90 5.34 2.15
C LEU A 117 25.90 3.80 1.99
N GLN A 118 24.80 3.22 1.51
CA GLN A 118 24.73 1.79 1.18
C GLN A 118 25.70 1.41 0.05
N LYS A 119 25.90 2.28 -0.96
CA LYS A 119 26.88 2.06 -2.04
C LYS A 119 28.33 2.15 -1.53
N ILE A 120 28.62 3.05 -0.58
CA ILE A 120 29.92 3.10 0.12
C ILE A 120 30.15 1.78 0.87
N GLY A 121 29.10 1.22 1.48
CA GLY A 121 29.11 -0.13 2.04
C GLY A 121 29.77 -0.21 3.41
N THR A 122 30.49 -1.31 3.68
CA THR A 122 30.98 -1.65 5.03
C THR A 122 31.89 -0.60 5.66
N ALA A 123 32.58 0.22 4.86
CA ALA A 123 33.41 1.31 5.34
C ALA A 123 32.62 2.46 6.00
N ALA A 124 31.32 2.58 5.72
CA ALA A 124 30.45 3.56 6.38
C ALA A 124 29.97 3.09 7.78
N VAL A 125 29.97 1.78 8.04
CA VAL A 125 29.35 1.19 9.24
C VAL A 125 29.91 1.75 10.56
N PRO A 126 31.23 1.89 10.77
CA PRO A 126 31.74 2.41 12.05
C PRO A 126 31.21 3.81 12.39
N MET A 127 31.17 4.71 11.39
CA MET A 127 30.67 6.08 11.56
C MET A 127 29.15 6.12 11.74
N LEU A 128 28.41 5.24 11.07
CA LEU A 128 26.96 5.10 11.24
C LEU A 128 26.60 4.60 12.65
N VAL A 129 27.32 3.61 13.17
CA VAL A 129 27.12 3.08 14.53
C VAL A 129 27.51 4.12 15.58
N GLU A 130 28.58 4.88 15.37
CA GLU A 130 28.93 6.00 16.24
C GLU A 130 27.83 7.07 16.25
N ALA A 131 27.33 7.47 15.08
CA ALA A 131 26.25 8.45 14.96
C ALA A 131 24.95 7.97 15.63
N LEU A 132 24.62 6.68 15.50
CA LEU A 132 23.48 6.06 16.17
C LEU A 132 23.55 6.21 17.70
N HIS A 133 24.73 5.97 18.29
CA HIS A 133 24.92 6.09 19.74
C HIS A 133 24.89 7.53 20.23
N GLN A 134 25.37 8.49 19.43
CA GLN A 134 25.40 9.90 19.80
C GLN A 134 24.02 10.58 19.70
N ASN A 135 23.09 10.01 18.93
CA ASN A 135 21.84 10.68 18.57
C ASN A 135 20.57 9.86 18.91
N GLN A 136 20.60 9.09 20.01
CA GLN A 136 19.49 8.20 20.39
C GLN A 136 18.13 8.90 20.54
N ASP A 137 18.13 10.19 20.88
CA ASP A 137 16.89 10.98 21.06
C ASP A 137 16.33 11.53 19.74
N ASN A 138 17.08 11.47 18.62
CA ASN A 138 16.63 11.93 17.31
C ASN A 138 16.08 10.74 16.51
N VAL A 139 14.78 10.47 16.70
CA VAL A 139 14.09 9.31 16.09
C VAL A 139 14.29 9.26 14.57
N ILE A 140 14.14 10.38 13.85
CA ILE A 140 14.22 10.41 12.39
C ILE A 140 15.64 10.10 11.90
N LEU A 141 16.65 10.72 12.51
CA LEU A 141 18.05 10.41 12.21
C LEU A 141 18.36 8.92 12.48
N VAL A 142 17.89 8.39 13.60
CA VAL A 142 18.07 6.98 13.96
C VAL A 142 17.39 6.06 12.93
N MET A 143 16.17 6.38 12.48
CA MET A 143 15.48 5.62 11.42
C MET A 143 16.32 5.56 10.15
N TYR A 144 16.82 6.69 9.65
CA TYR A 144 17.66 6.72 8.44
C TYR A 144 18.97 5.93 8.61
N ILE A 145 19.61 6.03 9.77
CA ILE A 145 20.82 5.26 10.07
C ILE A 145 20.51 3.75 10.07
N LEU A 146 19.43 3.33 10.72
CA LEU A 146 19.03 1.92 10.75
C LEU A 146 18.65 1.42 9.35
N ASP A 147 17.95 2.21 8.54
CA ASP A 147 17.64 1.84 7.16
C ASP A 147 18.90 1.73 6.29
N THR A 148 19.86 2.62 6.51
CA THR A 148 21.19 2.52 5.87
C THR A 148 21.88 1.22 6.27
N LEU A 149 21.98 0.94 7.57
CA LEU A 149 22.62 -0.27 8.10
C LEU A 149 21.92 -1.56 7.64
N ARG A 150 20.60 -1.53 7.45
CA ARG A 150 19.80 -2.64 6.93
C ARG A 150 20.27 -3.11 5.55
N GLY A 151 20.71 -2.19 4.70
CA GLY A 151 21.26 -2.47 3.37
C GLY A 151 22.72 -2.88 3.34
N ILE A 152 23.45 -2.80 4.46
CA ILE A 152 24.89 -3.08 4.53
C ILE A 152 25.13 -4.29 5.44
N PRO A 153 25.39 -5.50 4.89
CA PRO A 153 25.70 -6.68 5.69
C PRO A 153 26.92 -6.47 6.60
N SER A 154 26.71 -6.43 7.92
CA SER A 154 27.79 -6.27 8.90
C SER A 154 27.41 -6.81 10.28
N PRO A 155 28.30 -7.54 10.98
CA PRO A 155 28.09 -7.92 12.39
C PRO A 155 27.85 -6.72 13.31
N ASP A 156 28.47 -5.57 13.01
CA ASP A 156 28.29 -4.34 13.79
C ASP A 156 26.90 -3.73 13.57
N ALA A 157 26.33 -3.88 12.36
CA ALA A 157 24.95 -3.47 12.08
C ALA A 157 23.94 -4.32 12.86
N ILE A 158 24.19 -5.63 12.97
CA ILE A 158 23.36 -6.54 13.79
C ILE A 158 23.48 -6.15 15.27
N THR A 159 24.69 -5.87 15.76
CA THR A 159 24.93 -5.45 17.15
C THR A 159 24.18 -4.16 17.46
N ALA A 160 24.27 -3.18 16.56
CA ALA A 160 23.53 -1.93 16.68
C ALA A 160 22.00 -2.15 16.71
N ALA A 161 21.47 -3.04 15.86
CA ALA A 161 20.06 -3.39 15.87
C ALA A 161 19.61 -4.06 17.18
N LEU A 162 20.40 -4.99 17.73
CA LEU A 162 20.13 -5.61 19.03
C LEU A 162 20.08 -4.57 20.15
N ASP A 163 21.02 -3.62 20.13
CA ASP A 163 21.09 -2.53 21.10
C ASP A 163 19.86 -1.62 21.00
N THR A 164 19.45 -1.23 19.78
CA THR A 164 18.22 -0.46 19.54
C THR A 164 16.99 -1.20 20.04
N LEU A 165 16.87 -2.50 19.72
CA LEU A 165 15.74 -3.34 20.13
C LEU A 165 15.60 -3.39 21.66
N ALA A 166 16.73 -3.45 22.37
CA ALA A 166 16.76 -3.54 23.83
C ALA A 166 16.53 -2.19 24.54
N LYS A 167 17.01 -1.08 23.97
CA LYS A 167 17.06 0.24 24.64
C LYS A 167 15.94 1.18 24.23
N SER A 168 15.46 1.09 22.99
CA SER A 168 14.43 1.99 22.47
C SER A 168 13.08 1.74 23.14
N THR A 169 12.33 2.81 23.40
CA THR A 169 10.90 2.72 23.74
C THR A 169 9.99 2.92 22.53
N ASP A 170 10.54 3.40 21.42
CA ASP A 170 9.83 3.68 20.18
C ASP A 170 9.67 2.38 19.37
N ASP A 171 8.44 2.05 18.99
CA ASP A 171 8.12 0.81 18.29
C ASP A 171 8.54 0.87 16.81
N ASP A 172 8.52 2.04 16.16
CA ASP A 172 8.98 2.18 14.77
C ASP A 172 10.49 1.89 14.70
N LEU A 173 11.28 2.45 15.63
CA LEU A 173 12.71 2.14 15.72
C LEU A 173 13.00 0.66 15.96
N LYS A 174 12.13 -0.03 16.72
CA LYS A 174 12.23 -1.47 16.93
C LYS A 174 11.88 -2.25 15.67
N GLU A 175 10.91 -1.81 14.89
CA GLU A 175 10.60 -2.43 13.59
C GLU A 175 11.83 -2.40 12.68
N TYR A 176 12.49 -1.25 12.53
CA TYR A 176 13.74 -1.15 11.76
C TYR A 176 14.84 -2.09 12.28
N ALA A 177 15.00 -2.18 13.61
CA ALA A 177 15.96 -3.09 14.22
C ALA A 177 15.64 -4.57 13.93
N ILE A 178 14.36 -4.97 14.03
CA ILE A 178 13.90 -6.32 13.69
C ILE A 178 14.18 -6.62 12.21
N ASP A 179 13.98 -5.65 11.32
CA ASP A 179 14.23 -5.76 9.88
C ASP A 179 15.71 -6.04 9.57
N ILE A 180 16.64 -5.38 10.28
CA ILE A 180 18.08 -5.66 10.17
C ILE A 180 18.38 -7.09 10.63
N ILE A 181 17.84 -7.50 11.79
CA ILE A 181 18.03 -8.84 12.36
C ILE A 181 17.43 -9.92 11.43
N GLU A 182 16.27 -9.66 10.81
CA GLU A 182 15.66 -10.57 9.82
C GLU A 182 16.61 -10.80 8.64
N ARG A 183 17.14 -9.72 8.07
CA ARG A 183 17.91 -9.76 6.81
C ARG A 183 19.31 -10.28 6.97
N GLN A 184 19.96 -9.93 8.08
CA GLN A 184 21.38 -10.17 8.30
C GLN A 184 21.65 -11.17 9.43
N GLY A 185 20.68 -11.38 10.30
CA GLY A 185 20.81 -12.28 11.45
C GLY A 185 20.79 -13.75 11.07
N SER A 186 20.82 -14.57 12.12
CA SER A 186 20.89 -16.02 12.03
C SER A 186 20.21 -16.62 13.26
N VAL A 187 20.09 -17.95 13.33
CA VAL A 187 19.39 -18.63 14.43
C VAL A 187 19.90 -18.25 15.83
N MET A 188 21.15 -17.81 15.98
CA MET A 188 21.70 -17.34 17.26
C MET A 188 21.09 -16.02 17.74
N HIS A 189 20.48 -15.24 16.85
CA HIS A 189 19.87 -13.94 17.14
C HIS A 189 18.37 -14.03 17.50
N ILE A 190 17.76 -15.21 17.32
CA ILE A 190 16.34 -15.45 17.65
C ILE A 190 15.99 -15.10 19.10
N PRO A 191 16.82 -15.42 20.13
CA PRO A 191 16.49 -15.07 21.51
C PRO A 191 16.20 -13.58 21.75
N ALA A 192 16.76 -12.68 20.93
CA ALA A 192 16.47 -11.24 21.03
C ALA A 192 15.06 -10.88 20.53
N LEU A 193 14.51 -11.65 19.59
CA LEU A 193 13.18 -11.46 19.02
C LEU A 193 12.08 -12.17 19.83
N GLU A 194 12.45 -13.23 20.57
CA GLU A 194 11.52 -14.08 21.33
C GLU A 194 10.63 -13.31 22.32
N ASN A 195 11.18 -12.35 23.04
CA ASN A 195 10.43 -11.57 24.04
C ASN A 195 9.27 -10.77 23.43
N LEU A 196 9.34 -10.47 22.13
CA LEU A 196 8.28 -9.75 21.42
C LEU A 196 7.09 -10.65 21.08
N LEU A 197 7.25 -11.97 21.25
CA LEU A 197 6.19 -12.95 21.00
C LEU A 197 5.22 -13.12 22.19
N ASP A 198 5.56 -12.61 23.37
CA ASP A 198 4.77 -12.83 24.60
C ASP A 198 3.44 -12.06 24.62
N ASP A 199 3.31 -10.97 23.85
CA ASP A 199 2.07 -10.20 23.73
C ASP A 199 1.58 -10.13 22.28
N GLN A 200 0.66 -11.04 21.94
CA GLN A 200 0.08 -11.18 20.60
C GLN A 200 -0.75 -9.97 20.14
N LYS A 201 -1.01 -8.99 21.02
CA LYS A 201 -1.77 -7.79 20.67
C LYS A 201 -0.89 -6.60 20.28
N LYS A 202 0.43 -6.70 20.49
CA LYS A 202 1.36 -5.64 20.12
C LYS A 202 1.67 -5.66 18.63
N SER A 203 1.88 -4.48 18.04
CA SER A 203 2.33 -4.30 16.66
C SER A 203 3.55 -5.17 16.35
N LEU A 204 4.55 -5.15 17.23
CA LEU A 204 5.83 -5.86 17.07
C LEU A 204 5.72 -7.39 17.04
N PHE A 205 4.59 -7.98 17.45
CA PHE A 205 4.43 -9.44 17.47
C PHE A 205 4.58 -10.04 16.06
N ASP A 206 3.89 -9.45 15.08
CA ASP A 206 3.91 -9.97 13.71
C ASP A 206 5.26 -9.75 13.03
N TYR A 207 5.93 -8.62 13.31
CA TYR A 207 7.29 -8.34 12.85
C TYR A 207 8.28 -9.37 13.38
N ALA A 208 8.32 -9.60 14.69
CA ALA A 208 9.21 -10.58 15.31
C ALA A 208 8.95 -12.00 14.78
N LYS A 209 7.68 -12.41 14.67
CA LYS A 209 7.30 -13.72 14.13
C LYS A 209 7.76 -13.87 12.67
N ASN A 210 7.58 -12.86 11.84
CA ASN A 210 8.01 -12.90 10.43
C ASN A 210 9.53 -12.92 10.28
N ALA A 211 10.25 -12.14 11.09
CA ALA A 211 11.70 -12.18 11.16
C ALA A 211 12.21 -13.58 11.53
N ILE A 212 11.62 -14.20 12.55
CA ILE A 212 11.98 -15.57 12.97
C ILE A 212 11.65 -16.58 11.87
N ARG A 213 10.50 -16.47 11.17
CA ARG A 213 10.17 -17.33 10.02
C ARG A 213 11.26 -17.27 8.94
N ARG A 214 11.73 -16.08 8.60
CA ARG A 214 12.76 -15.84 7.58
C ARG A 214 14.12 -16.37 8.00
N ILE A 215 14.54 -16.09 9.23
CA ILE A 215 15.80 -16.61 9.81
C ILE A 215 15.78 -18.14 9.84
N CYS A 216 14.63 -18.74 10.17
CA CYS A 216 14.44 -20.19 10.24
C CYS A 216 13.96 -20.83 8.94
N LYS A 217 14.05 -20.16 7.78
CA LYS A 217 13.50 -20.68 6.50
C LYS A 217 14.00 -22.10 6.15
N ASP A 218 15.24 -22.41 6.53
CA ASP A 218 15.91 -23.70 6.32
C ASP A 218 15.88 -24.62 7.56
N ASN A 219 15.33 -24.13 8.68
CA ASN A 219 15.28 -24.83 9.98
C ASN A 219 13.87 -24.76 10.60
N PRO A 220 12.84 -25.35 9.97
CA PRO A 220 11.45 -25.21 10.41
C PRO A 220 11.19 -25.82 11.81
N ARG A 221 12.02 -26.78 12.26
CA ARG A 221 11.94 -27.30 13.64
C ARG A 221 12.21 -26.23 14.68
N VAL A 222 13.25 -25.41 14.47
CA VAL A 222 13.62 -24.31 15.37
C VAL A 222 12.51 -23.27 15.40
N LEU A 223 11.95 -22.92 14.23
CA LEU A 223 10.77 -22.05 14.13
C LEU A 223 9.64 -22.56 15.04
N ARG A 224 9.27 -23.83 14.89
CA ARG A 224 8.17 -24.42 15.65
C ARG A 224 8.42 -24.43 17.15
N GLU A 225 9.64 -24.78 17.58
CA GLU A 225 10.02 -24.79 19.00
C GLU A 225 9.86 -23.41 19.63
N VAL A 226 10.33 -22.37 18.94
CA VAL A 226 10.24 -20.98 19.39
C VAL A 226 8.78 -20.53 19.47
N LEU A 227 7.99 -20.75 18.42
CA LEU A 227 6.59 -20.34 18.41
C LEU A 227 5.75 -21.10 19.44
N LEU A 228 6.07 -22.37 19.74
CA LEU A 228 5.42 -23.13 20.82
C LEU A 228 5.77 -22.56 22.20
N LYS A 229 7.05 -22.25 22.44
CA LYS A 229 7.53 -21.69 23.72
C LYS A 229 6.75 -20.43 24.10
N HIS A 230 6.50 -19.57 23.12
CA HIS A 230 5.76 -18.30 23.30
C HIS A 230 4.26 -18.40 23.02
N LYS A 231 3.71 -19.63 22.89
CA LYS A 231 2.27 -19.87 22.65
C LYS A 231 1.69 -19.17 21.41
N ALA A 232 2.55 -18.80 20.46
CA ALA A 232 2.16 -18.29 19.15
C ALA A 232 1.54 -19.39 18.26
N ILE A 233 1.83 -20.65 18.58
CA ILE A 233 1.12 -21.83 18.09
C ILE A 233 0.67 -22.71 19.26
N GLY A 234 -0.26 -23.63 19.01
CA GLY A 234 -0.82 -24.53 20.01
C GLY A 234 -2.35 -24.63 20.00
N PRO A 235 -2.94 -25.22 21.05
CA PRO A 235 -4.36 -25.62 21.05
C PRO A 235 -5.34 -24.47 20.80
N GLU A 236 -5.13 -23.29 21.38
CA GLU A 236 -6.05 -22.17 21.22
C GLU A 236 -6.01 -21.63 19.77
N ARG A 237 -4.82 -21.55 19.16
CA ARG A 237 -4.69 -21.17 17.76
C ARG A 237 -5.37 -22.18 16.83
N MET A 238 -5.25 -23.48 17.12
CA MET A 238 -5.95 -24.53 16.36
C MET A 238 -7.46 -24.47 16.53
N LYS A 239 -7.96 -24.14 17.73
CA LYS A 239 -9.39 -23.90 17.97
C LYS A 239 -9.89 -22.69 17.19
N ASN A 240 -9.10 -21.61 17.14
CA ASN A 240 -9.42 -20.42 16.33
C ASN A 240 -9.42 -20.74 14.84
N LEU A 241 -8.46 -21.53 14.35
CA LEU A 241 -8.47 -22.06 12.99
C LEU A 241 -9.78 -22.81 12.70
N GLY A 242 -10.15 -23.76 13.57
CA GLY A 242 -11.37 -24.56 13.40
C GLY A 242 -12.61 -23.68 13.26
N ARG A 243 -12.80 -22.72 14.16
CA ARG A 243 -13.90 -21.74 14.09
C ARG A 243 -13.85 -20.90 12.81
N GLY A 244 -12.66 -20.48 12.40
CA GLY A 244 -12.45 -19.69 11.18
C GLY A 244 -12.83 -20.47 9.92
N LEU A 245 -12.36 -21.72 9.79
CA LEU A 245 -12.66 -22.59 8.65
C LEU A 245 -14.12 -23.01 8.61
N GLU A 246 -14.74 -23.28 9.77
CA GLU A 246 -16.18 -23.52 9.85
C GLU A 246 -16.97 -22.31 9.37
N SER A 247 -16.56 -21.10 9.73
CA SER A 247 -17.20 -19.88 9.25
C SER A 247 -17.04 -19.71 7.73
N ILE A 248 -15.84 -19.92 7.20
CA ILE A 248 -15.53 -19.86 5.76
C ILE A 248 -16.39 -20.87 4.98
N THR A 249 -16.41 -22.14 5.41
CA THR A 249 -17.16 -23.20 4.73
C THR A 249 -18.67 -23.01 4.83
N ARG A 250 -19.18 -22.54 5.97
CA ARG A 250 -20.59 -22.17 6.15
C ARG A 250 -20.98 -21.01 5.23
N ASN A 251 -20.14 -19.98 5.13
CA ASN A 251 -20.39 -18.85 4.23
C ASN A 251 -20.47 -19.29 2.78
N MET A 252 -19.50 -20.09 2.31
CA MET A 252 -19.51 -20.64 0.95
C MET A 252 -20.75 -21.52 0.71
N SER A 253 -21.13 -22.36 1.67
CA SER A 253 -22.33 -23.21 1.56
C SER A 253 -23.61 -22.38 1.46
N TYR A 254 -23.72 -21.31 2.27
CA TYR A 254 -24.85 -20.39 2.22
C TYR A 254 -25.01 -19.74 0.84
N ARG A 255 -23.90 -19.47 0.13
CA ARG A 255 -23.93 -18.91 -1.23
C ARG A 255 -24.53 -19.85 -2.29
N TYR A 256 -24.64 -21.14 -2.02
CA TYR A 256 -25.36 -22.08 -2.89
C TYR A 256 -26.75 -22.45 -2.36
N SER A 257 -27.12 -21.96 -1.18
CA SER A 257 -28.44 -22.22 -0.62
C SER A 257 -29.54 -21.41 -1.31
N GLU A 258 -30.76 -21.94 -1.32
CA GLU A 258 -31.94 -21.23 -1.82
C GLU A 258 -32.34 -20.03 -0.93
N TYR A 259 -31.76 -19.93 0.28
CA TYR A 259 -32.06 -18.91 1.30
C TYR A 259 -31.24 -17.62 1.18
N ASP A 260 -30.57 -17.39 0.05
CA ASP A 260 -29.71 -16.21 -0.15
C ASP A 260 -30.58 -14.94 -0.30
N TYR A 261 -30.87 -14.31 0.85
CA TYR A 261 -31.49 -12.99 0.92
C TYR A 261 -30.52 -11.98 0.31
N GLY A 262 -31.03 -11.20 -0.64
CA GLY A 262 -30.23 -10.20 -1.35
C GLY A 262 -29.67 -10.73 -2.67
N LYS A 263 -30.51 -11.33 -3.52
CA LYS A 263 -30.21 -11.48 -4.95
C LYS A 263 -30.71 -10.27 -5.71
N TYR A 264 -29.96 -9.88 -6.73
CA TYR A 264 -30.46 -8.98 -7.76
C TYR A 264 -31.67 -9.61 -8.47
N THR A 265 -32.61 -8.75 -8.86
CA THR A 265 -33.69 -9.04 -9.81
C THR A 265 -33.65 -8.00 -10.93
N GLY A 266 -34.21 -8.28 -12.10
CA GLY A 266 -34.20 -7.34 -13.23
C GLY A 266 -33.36 -7.80 -14.43
N ASP A 267 -32.88 -6.84 -15.22
CA ASP A 267 -32.47 -7.05 -16.61
C ASP A 267 -31.22 -7.92 -16.77
N THR A 268 -30.27 -7.84 -15.84
CA THR A 268 -28.99 -8.58 -15.86
C THR A 268 -28.75 -9.31 -14.53
N ALA A 269 -29.85 -9.70 -13.86
CA ALA A 269 -29.80 -10.22 -12.50
C ALA A 269 -29.02 -11.54 -12.41
N GLU A 270 -29.16 -12.42 -13.40
CA GLU A 270 -28.45 -13.71 -13.43
C GLU A 270 -26.92 -13.49 -13.48
N GLU A 271 -26.45 -12.66 -14.41
CA GLU A 271 -25.03 -12.29 -14.54
C GLU A 271 -24.49 -11.67 -13.24
N LEU A 272 -25.23 -10.73 -12.66
CA LEU A 272 -24.82 -10.04 -11.43
C LEU A 272 -24.74 -10.97 -10.22
N ASN A 273 -25.76 -11.80 -10.04
CA ASN A 273 -25.80 -12.76 -8.94
C ASN A 273 -24.67 -13.79 -9.07
N GLU A 274 -24.34 -14.20 -10.29
CA GLU A 274 -23.21 -15.09 -10.52
C GLU A 274 -21.87 -14.40 -10.23
N ALA A 275 -21.68 -13.14 -10.66
CA ALA A 275 -20.50 -12.37 -10.33
C ALA A 275 -20.30 -12.20 -8.81
N VAL A 276 -21.37 -11.86 -8.08
CA VAL A 276 -21.38 -11.77 -6.61
C VAL A 276 -21.00 -13.10 -5.97
N ARG A 277 -21.57 -14.20 -6.47
CA ARG A 277 -21.29 -15.55 -5.95
C ARG A 277 -19.82 -15.90 -6.13
N GLN A 278 -19.29 -15.73 -7.34
CA GLN A 278 -17.88 -15.99 -7.65
C GLN A 278 -16.94 -15.14 -6.81
N PHE A 279 -17.22 -13.83 -6.67
CA PHE A 279 -16.42 -12.92 -5.86
C PHE A 279 -16.35 -13.38 -4.41
N ARG A 280 -17.51 -13.62 -3.77
CA ARG A 280 -17.58 -14.01 -2.35
C ARG A 280 -16.94 -15.38 -2.09
N ILE A 281 -17.18 -16.36 -2.98
CA ILE A 281 -16.53 -17.68 -2.88
C ILE A 281 -15.02 -17.53 -3.00
N ARG A 282 -14.53 -16.80 -4.00
CA ARG A 282 -13.09 -16.61 -4.21
C ARG A 282 -12.43 -15.93 -3.02
N ARG A 283 -13.06 -14.88 -2.48
CA ARG A 283 -12.61 -14.19 -1.25
C ARG A 283 -12.50 -15.17 -0.07
N ASP A 284 -13.53 -15.97 0.17
CA ASP A 284 -13.55 -16.94 1.27
C ASP A 284 -12.50 -18.05 1.07
N VAL A 285 -12.28 -18.51 -0.17
CA VAL A 285 -11.20 -19.45 -0.54
C VAL A 285 -9.83 -18.84 -0.30
N ILE A 286 -9.58 -17.61 -0.77
CA ILE A 286 -8.32 -16.88 -0.54
C ILE A 286 -8.03 -16.76 0.95
N LYS A 287 -9.03 -16.36 1.75
CA LYS A 287 -8.91 -16.24 3.20
C LYS A 287 -8.57 -17.57 3.86
N GLY A 288 -9.24 -18.64 3.45
CA GLY A 288 -8.98 -20.00 3.93
C GLY A 288 -7.57 -20.48 3.59
N LEU A 289 -7.15 -20.33 2.33
CA LEU A 289 -5.81 -20.67 1.87
C LEU A 289 -4.75 -19.91 2.64
N LYS A 290 -4.87 -18.58 2.79
CA LYS A 290 -3.94 -17.76 3.55
C LYS A 290 -3.80 -18.26 5.00
N THR A 291 -4.93 -18.49 5.67
CA THR A 291 -4.95 -18.90 7.08
C THR A 291 -4.31 -20.28 7.29
N ILE A 292 -4.67 -21.25 6.45
CA ILE A 292 -4.11 -22.62 6.51
C ILE A 292 -2.61 -22.59 6.19
N THR A 293 -2.20 -21.80 5.21
CA THR A 293 -0.81 -21.73 4.74
C THR A 293 0.10 -21.10 5.80
N GLU A 294 -0.34 -20.02 6.45
CA GLU A 294 0.38 -19.41 7.58
C GLU A 294 0.53 -20.37 8.77
N ILE A 295 -0.51 -21.14 9.08
CA ILE A 295 -0.44 -22.16 10.13
C ILE A 295 0.48 -23.30 9.71
N GLY A 296 0.40 -23.74 8.46
CA GLY A 296 1.27 -24.78 7.92
C GLY A 296 2.74 -24.40 8.04
N LEU A 297 3.09 -23.14 7.76
CA LEU A 297 4.45 -22.63 7.96
C LEU A 297 4.84 -22.64 9.45
N ASP A 298 3.99 -22.08 10.31
CA ASP A 298 4.31 -21.92 11.74
C ASP A 298 4.42 -23.25 12.50
N GLU A 299 3.60 -24.23 12.12
CA GLU A 299 3.64 -25.60 12.65
C GLU A 299 4.71 -26.46 11.98
N ALA A 300 5.58 -25.88 11.14
CA ALA A 300 6.63 -26.58 10.40
C ALA A 300 6.12 -27.72 9.50
N VAL A 301 4.86 -27.65 9.08
CA VAL A 301 4.25 -28.58 8.11
C VAL A 301 4.63 -28.18 6.68
N LEU A 302 4.77 -26.88 6.43
CA LEU A 302 5.21 -26.31 5.16
C LEU A 302 6.63 -25.74 5.29
N SER A 303 7.46 -25.97 4.27
CA SER A 303 8.71 -25.23 4.12
C SER A 303 8.42 -23.80 3.66
N PHE A 304 9.37 -22.88 3.90
CA PHE A 304 9.26 -21.50 3.44
C PHE A 304 9.08 -21.38 1.92
N ASN A 305 9.75 -22.25 1.15
CA ASN A 305 9.59 -22.30 -0.31
C ASN A 305 8.17 -22.71 -0.72
N ASN A 306 7.58 -23.71 -0.08
CA ASN A 306 6.21 -24.13 -0.38
C ASN A 306 5.18 -23.11 0.10
N PHE A 307 5.44 -22.43 1.22
CA PHE A 307 4.64 -21.28 1.65
C PHE A 307 4.60 -20.21 0.55
N ASN A 308 5.74 -19.80 -0.01
CA ASN A 308 5.79 -18.81 -1.09
C ASN A 308 5.02 -19.28 -2.33
N ARG A 309 5.17 -20.55 -2.74
CA ARG A 309 4.42 -21.09 -3.90
C ARG A 309 2.90 -21.04 -3.71
N VAL A 310 2.40 -21.23 -2.48
CA VAL A 310 0.96 -21.09 -2.21
C VAL A 310 0.56 -19.61 -2.16
N THR A 311 1.43 -18.73 -1.67
CA THR A 311 1.22 -17.27 -1.74
C THR A 311 1.12 -16.80 -3.20
N ASP A 312 1.96 -17.31 -4.10
CA ASP A 312 1.89 -16.99 -5.53
C ASP A 312 0.51 -17.37 -6.11
N ILE A 313 0.00 -18.57 -5.77
CA ILE A 313 -1.35 -19.01 -6.16
C ILE A 313 -2.43 -18.09 -5.58
N ILE A 314 -2.28 -17.64 -4.33
CA ILE A 314 -3.20 -16.70 -3.70
C ILE A 314 -3.21 -15.36 -4.47
N ASP A 315 -2.05 -14.88 -4.91
CA ASP A 315 -1.94 -13.63 -5.66
C ASP A 315 -2.51 -13.74 -7.09
N GLU A 316 -2.39 -14.90 -7.74
CA GLU A 316 -3.12 -15.21 -8.98
C GLU A 316 -4.65 -15.16 -8.75
N LEU A 317 -5.15 -15.75 -7.65
CA LEU A 317 -6.56 -15.70 -7.30
C LEU A 317 -7.05 -14.27 -7.03
N LYS A 318 -6.25 -13.44 -6.35
CA LYS A 318 -6.56 -12.01 -6.17
C LYS A 318 -6.61 -11.28 -7.50
N SER A 319 -5.69 -11.56 -8.42
CA SER A 319 -5.69 -10.96 -9.76
C SER A 319 -6.99 -11.26 -10.52
N LEU A 320 -7.48 -12.51 -10.45
CA LEU A 320 -8.79 -12.87 -11.00
C LEU A 320 -9.95 -12.17 -10.27
N GLN A 321 -9.83 -11.95 -8.95
CA GLN A 321 -10.80 -11.18 -8.16
C GLN A 321 -10.86 -9.71 -8.62
N ASP A 322 -9.71 -9.11 -8.90
CA ASP A 322 -9.62 -7.73 -9.40
C ASP A 322 -10.29 -7.56 -10.76
N GLU A 323 -10.25 -8.58 -11.63
CA GLU A 323 -11.00 -8.57 -12.90
C GLU A 323 -12.52 -8.50 -12.66
N LEU A 324 -13.04 -9.25 -11.68
CA LEU A 324 -14.46 -9.16 -11.31
C LEU A 324 -14.80 -7.79 -10.72
N ILE A 325 -13.93 -7.24 -9.86
CA ILE A 325 -14.10 -5.89 -9.28
C ILE A 325 -14.13 -4.84 -10.40
N ARG A 326 -13.21 -4.91 -11.37
CA ARG A 326 -13.18 -3.95 -12.49
C ARG A 326 -14.47 -3.97 -13.32
N LYS A 327 -15.06 -5.15 -13.52
CA LYS A 327 -16.28 -5.31 -14.33
C LYS A 327 -17.57 -5.04 -13.56
N TYR A 328 -17.64 -5.43 -12.29
CA TYR A 328 -18.89 -5.45 -11.51
C TYR A 328 -18.79 -4.79 -10.13
N GLY A 329 -17.72 -4.05 -9.84
CA GLY A 329 -17.46 -3.45 -8.52
C GLY A 329 -18.63 -2.64 -7.98
N ASP A 330 -19.40 -2.01 -8.87
CA ASP A 330 -20.59 -1.24 -8.55
C ASP A 330 -21.73 -2.08 -7.98
N ALA A 331 -21.91 -3.30 -8.48
CA ALA A 331 -22.86 -4.27 -7.95
C ALA A 331 -22.29 -5.04 -6.76
N LEU A 332 -20.98 -5.27 -6.72
CA LEU A 332 -20.31 -6.01 -5.64
C LEU A 332 -20.32 -5.22 -4.32
N ILE A 333 -20.12 -3.89 -4.35
CA ILE A 333 -20.05 -3.07 -3.13
C ILE A 333 -21.32 -3.12 -2.26
N LEU A 334 -22.50 -3.31 -2.88
CA LEU A 334 -23.75 -3.45 -2.11
C LEU A 334 -23.83 -4.74 -1.29
N HIS A 335 -22.96 -5.70 -1.61
CA HIS A 335 -22.84 -6.99 -0.96
C HIS A 335 -21.66 -7.06 0.02
N ASP A 336 -20.75 -6.08 0.00
CA ASP A 336 -19.55 -6.08 0.84
C ASP A 336 -19.16 -4.64 1.16
N TRP A 337 -19.73 -4.12 2.25
CA TRP A 337 -19.56 -2.72 2.66
C TRP A 337 -18.25 -2.48 3.42
N GLU A 338 -17.51 -3.55 3.77
CA GLU A 338 -16.29 -3.48 4.57
C GLU A 338 -15.04 -3.17 3.74
N GLU A 339 -15.10 -3.31 2.42
CA GLU A 339 -13.95 -3.06 1.53
C GLU A 339 -14.35 -2.04 0.45
N GLU A 340 -13.78 -0.84 0.50
CA GLU A 340 -13.94 0.19 -0.52
C GLU A 340 -13.09 -0.14 -1.77
N TYR A 341 -13.41 -1.22 -2.46
CA TYR A 341 -12.74 -1.58 -3.73
C TYR A 341 -13.40 -0.93 -4.96
N TYR A 342 -14.58 -0.30 -4.79
CA TYR A 342 -15.26 0.41 -5.86
C TYR A 342 -14.83 1.89 -5.92
N ASN A 343 -13.75 2.15 -6.64
CA ASN A 343 -13.11 3.47 -6.76
C ASN A 343 -13.58 4.30 -7.97
N GLU A 344 -14.79 4.05 -8.47
CA GLU A 344 -15.35 4.90 -9.52
C GLU A 344 -15.82 6.24 -8.92
N PRO A 345 -15.56 7.37 -9.61
CA PRO A 345 -15.83 8.69 -9.05
C PRO A 345 -17.32 8.88 -8.78
N VAL A 346 -17.61 9.44 -7.61
CA VAL A 346 -18.95 9.92 -7.27
C VAL A 346 -19.17 11.23 -8.00
N LYS A 347 -20.10 11.26 -8.94
CA LYS A 347 -20.40 12.44 -9.75
C LYS A 347 -21.45 13.33 -9.12
N LYS A 348 -22.45 12.72 -8.47
CA LYS A 348 -23.52 13.45 -7.78
C LYS A 348 -24.23 12.58 -6.76
N VAL A 349 -24.59 13.18 -5.62
CA VAL A 349 -25.42 12.54 -4.58
C VAL A 349 -26.51 13.52 -4.16
N GLU A 350 -27.76 13.09 -4.24
CA GLU A 350 -28.90 13.89 -3.80
C GLU A 350 -29.91 13.02 -3.05
N THR A 351 -30.54 13.58 -2.03
CA THR A 351 -31.60 12.90 -1.27
C THR A 351 -32.80 13.82 -1.17
N LYS A 352 -34.00 13.30 -1.41
CA LYS A 352 -35.27 14.00 -1.16
C LYS A 352 -36.19 13.15 -0.29
N SER A 353 -36.81 13.78 0.70
CA SER A 353 -37.80 13.16 1.57
C SER A 353 -39.23 13.43 1.07
N PHE A 354 -40.06 12.39 1.06
CA PHE A 354 -41.46 12.46 0.66
C PHE A 354 -42.34 12.08 1.84
N LYS A 355 -43.46 12.79 2.03
CA LYS A 355 -44.48 12.46 3.05
C LYS A 355 -45.33 11.26 2.59
N LYS A 356 -44.67 10.12 2.45
CA LYS A 356 -45.20 8.85 1.96
C LYS A 356 -44.55 7.73 2.76
N LYS A 357 -45.29 6.65 3.02
CA LYS A 357 -44.73 5.44 3.62
C LYS A 357 -43.81 4.73 2.63
N LEU A 358 -42.89 3.91 3.14
CA LEU A 358 -41.96 3.15 2.31
C LEU A 358 -42.68 2.25 1.30
N SER A 359 -43.82 1.67 1.68
CA SER A 359 -44.66 0.87 0.77
C SER A 359 -45.28 1.68 -0.37
N GLU A 360 -45.57 2.97 -0.15
CA GLU A 360 -46.07 3.88 -1.19
C GLU A 360 -44.95 4.30 -2.14
N ILE A 361 -43.71 4.44 -1.64
CA ILE A 361 -42.53 4.64 -2.50
C ILE A 361 -42.21 3.37 -3.29
N GLY A 362 -42.23 2.20 -2.67
CA GLY A 362 -42.03 0.91 -3.35
C GLY A 362 -43.00 0.71 -4.52
N GLN A 363 -44.21 1.26 -4.41
CA GLN A 363 -45.23 1.22 -5.43
C GLN A 363 -44.93 2.03 -6.71
N ILE A 364 -44.02 3.00 -6.67
CA ILE A 364 -43.64 3.79 -7.86
C ILE A 364 -42.42 3.20 -8.59
N ILE A 365 -41.71 2.26 -7.97
CA ILE A 365 -40.47 1.65 -8.50
C ILE A 365 -40.64 1.08 -9.91
N PRO A 366 -41.72 0.37 -10.28
CA PRO A 366 -41.90 -0.09 -11.66
C PRO A 366 -41.84 1.05 -12.70
N GLY A 367 -42.42 2.22 -12.38
CA GLY A 367 -42.40 3.39 -13.25
C GLY A 367 -41.06 4.13 -13.27
N VAL A 368 -40.25 4.00 -12.21
CA VAL A 368 -38.86 4.47 -12.18
C VAL A 368 -37.98 3.57 -13.06
N ASN A 369 -38.15 2.25 -12.93
CA ASN A 369 -37.42 1.27 -13.73
C ASN A 369 -37.71 1.41 -15.23
N GLU A 370 -38.97 1.59 -15.62
CA GLU A 370 -39.35 1.85 -17.02
C GLU A 370 -38.67 3.12 -17.56
N TRP A 371 -38.64 4.18 -16.76
CA TRP A 371 -37.97 5.43 -17.15
C TRP A 371 -36.45 5.23 -17.30
N LEU A 372 -35.78 4.55 -16.37
CA LEU A 372 -34.36 4.25 -16.48
C LEU A 372 -34.04 3.42 -17.74
N ARG A 373 -34.87 2.40 -18.05
CA ARG A 373 -34.74 1.62 -19.29
C ARG A 373 -34.90 2.49 -20.53
N SER A 374 -35.83 3.44 -20.52
CA SER A 374 -36.01 4.40 -21.64
C SER A 374 -34.82 5.32 -21.85
N LYS A 375 -33.98 5.52 -20.82
CA LYS A 375 -32.72 6.26 -20.88
C LYS A 375 -31.52 5.37 -21.24
N GLY A 376 -31.76 4.10 -21.57
CA GLY A 376 -30.73 3.15 -22.04
C GLY A 376 -30.05 2.32 -20.95
N PHE A 377 -30.50 2.40 -19.70
CA PHE A 377 -29.92 1.62 -18.61
C PHE A 377 -30.50 0.20 -18.54
N LYS A 378 -29.64 -0.76 -18.18
CA LYS A 378 -30.02 -2.05 -17.63
C LYS A 378 -30.29 -1.90 -16.15
N VAL A 379 -31.51 -2.23 -15.72
CA VAL A 379 -32.00 -1.96 -14.38
C VAL A 379 -32.08 -3.26 -13.59
N ASN A 380 -31.44 -3.27 -12.42
CA ASN A 380 -31.53 -4.34 -11.45
C ASN A 380 -31.95 -3.79 -10.09
N GLU A 381 -32.58 -4.62 -9.26
CA GLU A 381 -33.01 -4.27 -7.92
C GLU A 381 -32.43 -5.24 -6.90
N LEU A 382 -31.93 -4.70 -5.81
CA LEU A 382 -31.45 -5.43 -4.64
C LEU A 382 -32.09 -4.82 -3.39
N SER A 383 -33.04 -5.54 -2.80
CA SER A 383 -33.78 -5.07 -1.63
C SER A 383 -34.45 -3.70 -1.93
N SER A 384 -34.14 -2.63 -1.20
CA SER A 384 -34.64 -1.27 -1.45
C SER A 384 -33.67 -0.38 -2.24
N THR A 385 -32.84 -0.97 -3.09
CA THR A 385 -31.89 -0.26 -3.94
C THR A 385 -32.02 -0.69 -5.40
N ILE A 386 -32.16 0.28 -6.29
CA ILE A 386 -32.06 0.08 -7.74
C ILE A 386 -30.60 0.33 -8.15
N VAL A 387 -30.07 -0.54 -9.00
CA VAL A 387 -28.76 -0.42 -9.66
C VAL A 387 -29.00 -0.40 -11.16
N ALA A 388 -28.90 0.78 -11.75
CA ALA A 388 -29.06 1.00 -13.18
C ALA A 388 -27.71 1.29 -13.83
N ARG A 389 -27.35 0.48 -14.84
CA ARG A 389 -26.01 0.49 -15.47
C ARG A 389 -26.11 0.50 -16.98
N ASP A 390 -25.13 1.08 -17.64
CA ASP A 390 -25.03 1.06 -19.09
C ASP A 390 -23.61 0.73 -19.59
N GLU A 391 -23.46 0.63 -20.91
CA GLU A 391 -22.20 0.28 -21.57
C GLU A 391 -21.15 1.38 -21.47
N LYS A 392 -21.55 2.63 -21.17
CA LYS A 392 -20.64 3.76 -20.99
C LYS A 392 -19.98 3.78 -19.61
N ARG A 393 -20.22 2.76 -18.77
CA ARG A 393 -19.80 2.72 -17.35
C ARG A 393 -20.43 3.85 -16.54
N ARG A 394 -21.70 4.18 -16.84
CA ARG A 394 -22.53 5.03 -15.98
C ARG A 394 -23.34 4.14 -15.06
N THR A 395 -23.21 4.38 -13.77
CA THR A 395 -24.01 3.69 -12.75
C THR A 395 -24.85 4.68 -11.98
N CYS A 396 -26.13 4.35 -11.81
CA CYS A 396 -27.09 5.08 -11.01
C CYS A 396 -27.59 4.16 -9.90
N PHE A 397 -27.29 4.52 -8.66
CA PHE A 397 -27.87 3.90 -7.47
C PHE A 397 -29.05 4.73 -7.00
N ILE A 398 -30.20 4.09 -6.84
CA ILE A 398 -31.38 4.72 -6.25
C ILE A 398 -31.78 3.91 -5.03
N GLY A 399 -31.41 4.41 -3.85
CA GLY A 399 -31.84 3.84 -2.58
C GLY A 399 -33.13 4.48 -2.10
N TYR A 400 -34.00 3.73 -1.45
CA TYR A 400 -35.16 4.29 -0.77
C TYR A 400 -35.39 3.61 0.58
N ASP A 401 -35.63 4.41 1.61
CA ASP A 401 -35.85 3.91 2.97
C ASP A 401 -36.77 4.85 3.76
N THR A 402 -37.26 4.39 4.91
CA THR A 402 -38.04 5.20 5.85
C THR A 402 -37.15 6.31 6.40
N THR A 403 -37.63 7.56 6.37
CA THR A 403 -36.89 8.68 6.95
C THR A 403 -36.71 8.46 8.45
N GLU A 404 -35.49 8.64 8.94
CA GLU A 404 -35.15 8.42 10.35
C GLU A 404 -36.07 9.22 11.28
N GLY A 405 -36.62 8.53 12.29
CA GLY A 405 -37.56 9.12 13.25
C GLY A 405 -38.94 9.50 12.71
N LYS A 406 -39.25 9.28 11.42
CA LYS A 406 -40.51 9.71 10.77
C LYS A 406 -41.18 8.58 9.98
N ARG A 407 -42.03 7.77 10.65
CA ARG A 407 -42.72 6.59 10.07
C ARG A 407 -43.67 6.85 8.89
N VAL A 408 -43.98 8.11 8.58
CA VAL A 408 -44.85 8.51 7.45
C VAL A 408 -44.07 9.26 6.35
N TYR A 409 -42.75 9.31 6.46
CA TYR A 409 -41.86 9.85 5.44
C TYR A 409 -40.91 8.77 4.93
N SER A 410 -40.47 8.93 3.70
CA SER A 410 -39.47 8.07 3.08
C SER A 410 -38.50 8.91 2.28
N ASP A 411 -37.22 8.58 2.40
CA ASP A 411 -36.14 9.21 1.66
C ASP A 411 -35.90 8.42 0.38
N VAL A 412 -35.75 9.13 -0.72
CA VAL A 412 -35.19 8.59 -1.96
C VAL A 412 -33.82 9.25 -2.14
N LYS A 413 -32.80 8.44 -2.37
CA LYS A 413 -31.42 8.86 -2.59
C LYS A 413 -30.97 8.49 -3.98
N LEU A 414 -30.56 9.47 -4.77
CA LEU A 414 -29.90 9.31 -6.06
C LEU A 414 -28.38 9.40 -5.86
N ARG A 415 -27.64 8.43 -6.38
CA ARG A 415 -26.18 8.45 -6.45
C ARG A 415 -25.72 8.12 -7.87
N LEU A 416 -25.04 9.06 -8.51
CA LEU A 416 -24.48 8.90 -9.85
C LEU A 416 -22.97 8.63 -9.73
N HIS A 417 -22.52 7.53 -10.33
CA HIS A 417 -21.14 7.07 -10.32
C HIS A 417 -20.64 6.73 -11.71
N GLY A 418 -19.32 6.79 -11.86
CA GLY A 418 -18.62 6.26 -13.02
C GLY A 418 -18.05 7.36 -13.90
N ARG A 419 -16.93 7.04 -14.54
CA ARG A 419 -16.24 7.97 -15.46
C ARG A 419 -17.01 8.27 -16.74
N GLY A 420 -18.05 7.50 -17.06
CA GLY A 420 -18.88 7.71 -18.26
C GLY A 420 -19.84 8.90 -18.20
N TRP A 421 -19.95 9.57 -17.06
CA TRP A 421 -20.80 10.75 -16.89
C TRP A 421 -20.04 12.04 -17.21
N GLU A 422 -20.58 12.80 -18.16
CA GLU A 422 -20.18 14.18 -18.43
C GLU A 422 -20.89 15.14 -17.46
N ASP A 423 -20.23 16.22 -17.05
CA ASP A 423 -20.71 17.10 -15.98
C ASP A 423 -22.06 17.78 -16.32
N GLU A 424 -22.27 18.17 -17.57
CA GLU A 424 -23.54 18.73 -18.05
C GLU A 424 -24.67 17.68 -18.06
N GLU A 425 -24.34 16.43 -18.37
CA GLU A 425 -25.29 15.32 -18.38
C GLU A 425 -25.75 14.96 -16.96
N VAL A 426 -24.85 15.00 -15.99
CA VAL A 426 -25.13 14.71 -14.57
C VAL A 426 -26.24 15.60 -14.02
N LEU A 427 -26.19 16.91 -14.32
CA LEU A 427 -27.18 17.87 -13.84
C LEU A 427 -28.55 17.63 -14.50
N SER A 428 -28.57 17.55 -15.83
CA SER A 428 -29.82 17.34 -16.58
C SER A 428 -30.49 16.01 -16.23
N PHE A 429 -29.72 14.94 -16.04
CA PHE A 429 -30.23 13.63 -15.63
C PHE A 429 -30.85 13.66 -14.24
N ALA A 430 -30.19 14.30 -13.26
CA ALA A 430 -30.72 14.43 -11.90
C ALA A 430 -32.05 15.22 -11.88
N ASP A 431 -32.13 16.32 -12.64
CA ASP A 431 -33.34 17.13 -12.74
C ASP A 431 -34.51 16.37 -13.40
N ASP A 432 -34.23 15.62 -14.47
CA ASP A 432 -35.21 14.75 -15.12
C ASP A 432 -35.68 13.64 -14.17
N PHE A 433 -34.75 13.01 -13.43
CA PHE A 433 -35.04 11.97 -12.45
C PHE A 433 -36.00 12.47 -11.38
N TRP A 434 -35.71 13.63 -10.77
CA TRP A 434 -36.59 14.15 -9.72
C TRP A 434 -37.95 14.58 -10.23
N ARG A 435 -38.03 15.18 -11.42
CA ARG A 435 -39.32 15.48 -12.07
C ARG A 435 -40.14 14.20 -12.29
N LYS A 436 -39.48 13.10 -12.68
CA LYS A 436 -40.13 11.80 -12.82
C LYS A 436 -40.63 11.26 -11.48
N ILE A 437 -39.80 11.27 -10.43
CA ILE A 437 -40.20 10.82 -9.08
C ILE A 437 -41.40 11.62 -8.58
N GLU A 438 -41.34 12.95 -8.64
CA GLU A 438 -42.43 13.82 -8.17
C GLU A 438 -43.74 13.56 -8.94
N THR A 439 -43.66 13.33 -10.25
CA THR A 439 -44.81 12.98 -11.08
C THR A 439 -45.42 11.63 -10.67
N LEU A 440 -44.58 10.60 -10.47
CA LEU A 440 -45.03 9.27 -10.06
C LEU A 440 -45.66 9.29 -8.66
N VAL A 441 -45.10 10.05 -7.73
CA VAL A 441 -45.64 10.21 -6.38
C VAL A 441 -46.99 10.94 -6.39
N ARG A 442 -47.17 11.94 -7.26
CA ARG A 442 -48.44 12.71 -7.38
C ARG A 442 -49.56 11.92 -8.05
N ASN A 443 -49.25 11.07 -9.01
CA ASN A 443 -50.26 10.37 -9.83
C ASN A 443 -50.83 9.10 -9.20
N LYS A 444 -50.36 8.68 -8.01
CA LYS A 444 -50.97 7.56 -7.27
C LYS A 444 -51.98 8.06 -6.22
N PRO A 445 -53.24 7.58 -6.24
CA PRO A 445 -54.20 7.89 -5.19
C PRO A 445 -53.73 7.30 -3.85
N SER A 446 -53.96 8.07 -2.78
CA SER A 446 -53.63 7.77 -1.38
C SER A 446 -54.23 6.49 -0.84
#